data_AF-A0A315EXR7-F1
#
_entry.id   AF-A0A315EXR7-F1
#
_cell.length_a   1.000
_cell.length_b   1.000
_cell.length_c   1.000
_cell.angle_alpha   90.00
_cell.angle_beta   90.00
_cell.angle_gamma   90.00
#
_symmetry.space_group_name_H-M   'P 1'
#
loop_
_entity.id
_entity.type
_entity.pdbx_description
1 polymer ?
#
loop_
_entity_poly.entity_id
_entity_poly.type
_entity_poly.pdbx_seq_one_letter_code
_entity_poly.pdbx_strand_id
1 'polypeptide(L)'
;MLRKILNLSTAGGQLCFCVCLLFCSGVCADTIDKLSDLEGFYVLKVKTIDGWMDKDKKQKKSGFEGCDWDRVIIFEDGTTATCRTYSYSYSYRPKAALFVKPMTHNGTNFFSIKMLVGSDIYDMGVQLSK
;
A
#
# COMPACT_ATOMS: atom_id res chain seq x y z
N MET A 1 51.79 -45.09 27.13
CA MET A 1 52.12 -45.72 25.83
C MET A 1 51.62 -44.84 24.68
N LEU A 2 51.93 -45.23 23.44
CA LEU A 2 51.61 -44.59 22.14
C LEU A 2 50.20 -43.98 22.01
N ARG A 3 50.07 -42.80 21.38
CA ARG A 3 49.52 -42.49 20.00
C ARG A 3 48.04 -42.93 19.81
N LYS A 4 47.12 -42.18 19.18
CA LYS A 4 47.10 -41.22 18.03
C LYS A 4 45.88 -40.25 18.26
N ILE A 5 45.40 -39.29 17.46
CA ILE A 5 45.63 -38.68 16.11
C ILE A 5 45.02 -37.23 16.18
N LEU A 6 45.68 -36.13 15.74
CA LEU A 6 45.52 -35.34 14.48
C LEU A 6 44.07 -35.27 13.91
N ASN A 7 43.56 -34.19 13.31
CA ASN A 7 44.02 -32.80 13.09
C ASN A 7 42.76 -31.91 12.85
N LEU A 8 42.66 -30.71 13.41
CA LEU A 8 43.06 -29.42 12.80
C LEU A 8 42.24 -28.98 11.56
N SER A 9 41.38 -27.97 11.74
CA SER A 9 41.01 -27.01 10.69
C SER A 9 40.96 -25.61 11.31
N THR A 10 42.02 -24.84 11.11
CA THR A 10 42.24 -23.53 11.73
C THR A 10 42.29 -22.42 10.69
N ALA A 11 41.21 -21.65 10.60
CA ALA A 11 41.14 -20.26 10.09
C ALA A 11 39.74 -19.72 10.44
N GLY A 12 39.53 -18.47 10.84
CA GLY A 12 40.45 -17.33 10.88
C GLY A 12 39.68 -16.10 10.44
N GLY A 13 38.89 -15.48 11.34
CA GLY A 13 37.91 -14.46 10.96
C GLY A 13 37.13 -13.84 12.13
N GLN A 14 37.76 -13.75 13.30
CA GLN A 14 37.23 -12.94 14.40
C GLN A 14 37.42 -11.45 14.05
N LEU A 15 36.45 -10.59 14.40
CA LEU A 15 36.24 -9.22 13.88
C LEU A 15 35.69 -9.12 12.43
N CYS A 16 34.37 -9.30 12.26
CA CYS A 16 33.62 -8.59 11.20
C CYS A 16 32.10 -8.50 11.47
N PHE A 17 31.48 -9.56 12.02
CA PHE A 17 30.01 -9.75 11.95
C PHE A 17 29.14 -9.01 13.00
N CYS A 18 29.69 -8.07 13.78
CA CYS A 18 28.96 -7.42 14.89
C CYS A 18 28.34 -6.05 14.53
N VAL A 19 28.53 -5.54 13.31
CA VAL A 19 28.11 -4.17 12.92
C VAL A 19 26.78 -4.15 12.15
N CYS A 20 26.38 -5.26 11.51
CA CYS A 20 25.21 -5.29 10.62
C CYS A 20 23.85 -5.49 11.31
N LEU A 21 23.81 -5.76 12.63
CA LEU A 21 22.58 -6.10 13.36
C LEU A 21 21.81 -4.90 13.93
N LEU A 22 22.34 -3.68 13.83
CA LEU A 22 21.76 -2.46 14.45
C LEU A 22 20.80 -1.65 13.56
N PHE A 23 20.56 -2.05 12.31
CA PHE A 23 19.81 -1.25 11.33
C PHE A 23 18.53 -1.91 10.76
N CYS A 24 18.06 -3.03 11.34
CA CYS A 24 16.98 -3.83 10.73
C CYS A 24 15.63 -3.84 11.50
N SER A 25 15.51 -3.14 12.63
CA SER A 25 14.34 -3.23 13.53
C SER A 25 13.24 -2.19 13.29
N GLY A 26 13.45 -1.17 12.46
CA GLY A 26 12.56 0.00 12.36
C GLY A 26 11.35 -0.11 11.43
N VAL A 27 11.26 -1.14 10.57
CA VAL A 27 10.34 -1.13 9.41
C VAL A 27 9.08 -2.02 9.62
N CYS A 28 9.06 -2.89 10.62
CA CYS A 28 8.14 -4.04 10.66
C CYS A 28 6.84 -3.86 11.47
N ALA A 29 6.58 -2.70 12.08
CA ALA A 29 5.39 -2.48 12.92
C ALA A 29 4.19 -1.91 12.15
N ASP A 30 4.32 -0.70 11.61
CA ASP A 30 3.28 0.12 10.94
C ASP A 30 2.42 -0.64 9.92
N THR A 31 3.01 -1.63 9.23
CA THR A 31 2.32 -2.39 8.19
C THR A 31 1.18 -3.27 8.70
N ILE A 32 1.26 -3.82 9.92
CA ILE A 32 0.18 -4.65 10.49
C ILE A 32 -0.98 -3.78 10.94
N ASP A 33 -0.69 -2.66 11.59
CA ASP A 33 -1.70 -1.71 12.04
C ASP A 33 -2.52 -1.19 10.86
N LYS A 34 -1.85 -0.74 9.78
CA LYS A 34 -2.53 -0.34 8.53
C LYS A 34 -3.27 -1.49 7.84
N LEU A 35 -2.73 -2.72 7.83
CA LEU A 35 -3.41 -3.85 7.18
C LEU A 35 -4.71 -4.25 7.91
N SER A 36 -4.85 -3.94 9.20
CA SER A 36 -6.07 -4.20 9.97
C SER A 36 -7.29 -3.40 9.46
N ASP A 37 -7.09 -2.20 8.88
CA ASP A 37 -8.15 -1.40 8.24
C ASP A 37 -8.81 -2.11 7.04
N LEU A 38 -8.19 -3.18 6.52
CA LEU A 38 -8.70 -4.00 5.42
C LEU A 38 -9.36 -5.31 5.90
N GLU A 39 -9.57 -5.52 7.21
CA GLU A 39 -10.22 -6.74 7.69
C GLU A 39 -11.65 -6.88 7.13
N GLY A 40 -11.94 -8.03 6.51
CA GLY A 40 -13.23 -8.31 5.86
C GLY A 40 -13.46 -7.54 4.56
N PHE A 41 -12.46 -6.82 4.03
CA PHE A 41 -12.46 -6.35 2.64
C PHE A 41 -11.92 -7.42 1.70
N TYR A 42 -12.42 -7.44 0.47
CA TYR A 42 -11.96 -8.30 -0.62
C TYR A 42 -11.29 -7.47 -1.71
N VAL A 43 -10.25 -7.99 -2.35
CA VAL A 43 -9.61 -7.32 -3.51
C VAL A 43 -10.60 -7.30 -4.68
N LEU A 44 -11.04 -6.10 -5.07
CA LEU A 44 -11.96 -5.89 -6.18
C LEU A 44 -11.21 -5.88 -7.53
N LYS A 45 -10.15 -5.08 -7.63
CA LYS A 45 -9.24 -4.95 -8.79
C LYS A 45 -7.88 -4.40 -8.34
N VAL A 46 -6.85 -4.63 -9.16
CA VAL A 46 -5.61 -3.84 -9.14
C VAL A 46 -5.54 -3.08 -10.46
N LYS A 47 -5.22 -1.78 -10.42
CA LYS A 47 -5.16 -0.87 -11.58
C LYS A 47 -3.91 0.02 -11.50
N THR A 48 -3.52 0.64 -12.62
CA THR A 48 -2.53 1.73 -12.62
C THR A 48 -3.25 3.08 -12.55
N ILE A 49 -2.77 4.02 -11.74
CA ILE A 49 -3.23 5.41 -11.76
C ILE A 49 -2.59 6.14 -12.95
N ASP A 50 -3.39 6.78 -13.77
CA ASP A 50 -2.96 7.59 -14.92
C ASP A 50 -2.90 9.09 -14.57
N GLY A 51 -3.82 9.54 -13.69
CA GLY A 51 -3.90 10.92 -13.25
C GLY A 51 -4.97 11.18 -12.21
N TRP A 52 -5.24 12.46 -11.98
CA TRP A 52 -6.30 12.92 -11.08
C TRP A 52 -6.90 14.25 -11.53
N MET A 53 -8.08 14.59 -10.99
CA MET A 53 -8.79 15.85 -11.23
C MET A 53 -9.54 16.27 -9.96
N ASP A 54 -9.40 17.54 -9.52
CA ASP A 54 -10.26 18.08 -8.46
C ASP A 54 -11.65 18.42 -9.03
N LYS A 55 -12.68 18.29 -8.21
CA LYS A 55 -14.10 18.53 -8.53
C LYS A 55 -14.38 19.76 -9.40
N ASP A 56 -13.75 20.88 -9.07
CA ASP A 56 -14.01 22.19 -9.70
C ASP A 56 -13.04 22.52 -10.87
N LYS A 57 -12.14 21.60 -11.22
CA LYS A 57 -11.10 21.79 -12.25
C LYS A 57 -11.38 20.90 -13.46
N LYS A 58 -11.35 21.48 -14.66
CA LYS A 58 -11.61 20.76 -15.94
C LYS A 58 -10.38 20.06 -16.52
N GLN A 59 -9.21 20.17 -15.89
CA GLN A 59 -7.95 19.62 -16.39
C GLN A 59 -7.49 18.45 -15.51
N LYS A 60 -7.32 17.28 -16.14
CA LYS A 60 -6.58 16.15 -15.56
C LYS A 60 -5.12 16.56 -15.36
N LYS A 61 -4.58 16.31 -14.17
CA LYS A 61 -3.14 16.21 -13.89
C LYS A 61 -2.64 14.76 -14.04
N SER A 62 -1.35 14.58 -14.26
CA SER A 62 -0.71 13.27 -14.42
C SER A 62 -0.16 12.71 -13.10
N GLY A 63 -0.14 11.38 -12.96
CA GLY A 63 0.37 10.69 -11.77
C GLY A 63 -0.59 10.76 -10.57
N PHE A 64 -0.05 10.65 -9.36
CA PHE A 64 -0.79 10.65 -8.10
C PHE A 64 -0.19 11.70 -7.14
N GLU A 65 -1.02 12.62 -6.65
CA GLU A 65 -0.69 13.63 -5.62
C GLU A 65 -1.57 13.43 -4.37
N GLY A 66 -1.92 12.18 -4.06
CA GLY A 66 -2.76 11.84 -2.91
C GLY A 66 -4.23 12.19 -3.09
N CYS A 67 -4.98 12.08 -1.99
CA CYS A 67 -6.39 12.43 -1.93
C CYS A 67 -6.61 13.79 -1.25
N ASP A 68 -7.38 14.64 -1.93
CA ASP A 68 -8.18 15.69 -1.30
C ASP A 68 -9.66 15.28 -1.41
N TRP A 69 -10.54 15.80 -0.55
CA TRP A 69 -11.96 15.44 -0.58
C TRP A 69 -12.62 15.73 -1.93
N ASP A 70 -13.46 14.81 -2.42
CA ASP A 70 -14.06 14.83 -3.77
C ASP A 70 -13.05 14.84 -4.95
N ARG A 71 -11.73 14.68 -4.73
CA ARG A 71 -10.77 14.45 -5.83
C ARG A 71 -11.11 13.16 -6.57
N VAL A 72 -11.12 13.22 -7.89
CA VAL A 72 -11.35 12.08 -8.78
C VAL A 72 -9.99 11.52 -9.20
N ILE A 73 -9.71 10.29 -8.79
CA ILE A 73 -8.57 9.50 -9.26
C ILE A 73 -8.96 8.81 -10.57
N ILE A 74 -8.07 8.85 -11.57
CA ILE A 74 -8.30 8.36 -12.93
C ILE A 74 -7.32 7.22 -13.21
N PHE A 75 -7.84 6.05 -13.58
CA PHE A 75 -7.04 4.86 -13.91
C PHE A 75 -6.76 4.77 -15.42
N GLU A 76 -5.74 4.00 -15.80
CA GLU A 76 -5.37 3.77 -17.22
C GLU A 76 -6.48 3.15 -18.07
N ASP A 77 -7.45 2.45 -17.46
CA ASP A 77 -8.63 1.91 -18.13
C ASP A 77 -9.78 2.93 -18.32
N GLY A 78 -9.56 4.19 -17.94
CA GLY A 78 -10.53 5.27 -18.06
C GLY A 78 -11.67 5.24 -17.03
N THR A 79 -11.66 4.31 -16.07
CA THR A 79 -12.55 4.34 -14.90
C THR A 79 -12.04 5.31 -13.83
N THR A 80 -12.90 5.71 -12.91
CA THR A 80 -12.54 6.66 -11.84
C THR A 80 -13.03 6.24 -10.46
N ALA A 81 -12.33 6.68 -9.41
CA ALA A 81 -12.74 6.55 -8.02
C ALA A 81 -12.55 7.88 -7.29
N THR A 82 -13.52 8.27 -6.45
CA THR A 82 -13.54 9.58 -5.78
C THR A 82 -13.05 9.48 -4.34
N CYS A 83 -12.11 10.32 -3.93
CA CYS A 83 -11.56 10.37 -2.59
C CYS A 83 -12.59 10.78 -1.52
N ARG A 84 -12.56 10.08 -0.37
CA ARG A 84 -13.35 10.34 0.85
C ARG A 84 -12.47 10.58 2.08
N THR A 85 -11.22 11.00 1.85
CA THR A 85 -10.24 11.33 2.88
C THR A 85 -9.30 12.44 2.40
N TYR A 86 -8.52 13.03 3.31
CA TYR A 86 -7.43 13.95 3.01
C TYR A 86 -6.09 13.28 3.37
N SER A 87 -5.20 13.09 2.40
CA SER A 87 -3.87 12.51 2.61
C SER A 87 -2.97 12.81 1.41
N TYR A 88 -1.82 13.44 1.67
CA TYR A 88 -0.83 13.81 0.65
C TYR A 88 0.22 12.71 0.48
N SER A 89 0.39 12.25 -0.76
CA SER A 89 1.45 11.30 -1.15
C SER A 89 1.76 11.54 -2.63
N TYR A 90 3.01 11.38 -3.05
CA TYR A 90 3.40 11.57 -4.46
C TYR A 90 3.93 10.29 -5.07
N SER A 91 3.39 9.92 -6.23
CA SER A 91 3.95 8.83 -7.04
C SER A 91 3.62 8.99 -8.52
N TYR A 92 4.58 8.68 -9.39
CA TYR A 92 4.38 8.72 -10.83
C TYR A 92 3.82 7.37 -11.33
N ARG A 93 2.55 7.39 -11.76
CA ARG A 93 1.77 6.23 -12.26
C ARG A 93 1.85 4.96 -11.37
N PRO A 94 1.56 5.05 -10.06
CA PRO A 94 1.59 3.88 -9.18
C PRO A 94 0.51 2.85 -9.55
N LYS A 95 0.74 1.60 -9.14
CA LYS A 95 -0.34 0.61 -8.99
C LYS A 95 -1.15 0.93 -7.73
N ALA A 96 -2.46 0.76 -7.85
CA ALA A 96 -3.43 0.89 -6.77
C ALA A 96 -4.26 -0.39 -6.68
N ALA A 97 -4.41 -0.93 -5.47
CA ALA A 97 -5.32 -2.05 -5.20
C ALA A 97 -6.63 -1.50 -4.63
N LEU A 98 -7.75 -1.78 -5.30
CA LEU A 98 -9.09 -1.44 -4.87
C LEU A 98 -9.68 -2.60 -4.06
N PHE A 99 -10.24 -2.26 -2.90
CA PHE A 99 -10.80 -3.17 -1.92
C PHE A 99 -12.28 -2.84 -1.70
N VAL A 100 -13.12 -3.85 -1.49
CA VAL A 100 -14.55 -3.69 -1.24
C VAL A 100 -15.03 -4.52 -0.04
N LYS A 101 -15.88 -3.93 0.81
CA LYS A 101 -16.55 -4.60 1.92
C LYS A 101 -18.05 -4.33 1.87
N PRO A 102 -18.91 -5.36 1.75
CA PRO A 102 -20.36 -5.17 1.88
C PRO A 102 -20.71 -4.82 3.32
N MET A 103 -21.62 -3.86 3.49
CA MET A 103 -22.02 -3.31 4.78
C MET A 103 -23.55 -3.16 4.79
N THR A 104 -24.18 -3.41 5.94
CA THR A 104 -25.62 -3.22 6.13
C THR A 104 -25.85 -2.27 7.29
N HIS A 105 -26.61 -1.19 7.08
CA HIS A 105 -27.01 -0.24 8.11
C HIS A 105 -28.49 0.10 7.95
N ASN A 106 -29.28 -0.04 9.03
CA ASN A 106 -30.73 0.17 9.03
C ASN A 106 -31.45 -0.56 7.88
N GLY A 107 -31.07 -1.82 7.61
CA GLY A 107 -31.61 -2.64 6.53
C GLY A 107 -31.13 -2.26 5.11
N THR A 108 -30.42 -1.15 4.94
CA THR A 108 -29.85 -0.72 3.66
C THR A 108 -28.47 -1.32 3.46
N ASN A 109 -28.28 -1.98 2.32
CA ASN A 109 -26.98 -2.51 1.90
C ASN A 109 -26.20 -1.47 1.12
N PHE A 110 -24.91 -1.31 1.45
CA PHE A 110 -23.97 -0.44 0.76
C PHE A 110 -22.58 -1.09 0.73
N PHE A 111 -21.65 -0.48 -0.01
CA PHE A 111 -20.28 -0.95 -0.10
C PHE A 111 -19.34 0.12 0.45
N SER A 112 -18.47 -0.27 1.39
CA SER A 112 -17.26 0.50 1.68
C SER A 112 -16.21 0.15 0.64
N ILE A 113 -15.52 1.16 0.10
CA ILE A 113 -14.44 1.00 -0.87
C ILE A 113 -13.19 1.66 -0.29
N LYS A 114 -12.08 0.91 -0.27
CA LYS A 114 -10.75 1.42 0.10
C LYS A 114 -9.79 1.24 -1.08
N MET A 115 -8.77 2.08 -1.15
CA MET A 115 -7.70 1.99 -2.13
C MET A 115 -6.34 1.99 -1.42
N LEU A 116 -5.50 0.98 -1.69
CA LEU A 116 -4.11 0.95 -1.23
C LEU A 116 -3.20 1.47 -2.36
N VAL A 117 -2.34 2.44 -2.06
CA VAL A 117 -1.29 2.94 -2.96
C VAL A 117 0.03 2.96 -2.19
N GLY A 118 1.01 2.16 -2.62
CA GLY A 118 2.23 1.96 -1.84
C GLY A 118 1.91 1.30 -0.49
N SER A 119 2.21 1.98 0.62
CA SER A 119 1.89 1.57 1.99
C SER A 119 0.56 2.13 2.51
N ASP A 120 -0.07 3.05 1.79
CA ASP A 120 -1.06 3.95 2.39
C ASP A 120 -2.48 3.70 1.84
N ILE A 121 -3.45 3.73 2.75
CA ILE A 121 -4.84 3.34 2.50
C ILE A 121 -5.72 4.59 2.48
N TYR A 122 -6.57 4.68 1.46
CA TYR A 122 -7.46 5.79 1.18
C TYR A 122 -8.90 5.31 1.16
N ASP A 123 -9.79 5.96 1.91
CA ASP A 123 -11.23 5.73 1.79
C ASP A 123 -11.77 6.37 0.50
N MET A 124 -12.59 5.61 -0.23
CA MET A 124 -13.09 5.97 -1.56
C MET A 124 -14.62 5.90 -1.61
N GLY A 125 -15.21 6.79 -2.41
CA GLY A 125 -16.61 6.74 -2.81
C GLY A 125 -16.83 5.77 -3.98
N VAL A 126 -18.10 5.66 -4.39
CA VAL A 126 -18.56 4.80 -5.49
C VAL A 126 -17.69 4.98 -6.75
N GLN A 127 -17.21 3.87 -7.28
CA GLN A 127 -16.48 3.82 -8.54
C GLN A 127 -17.45 4.10 -9.70
N LEU A 128 -17.22 5.17 -10.48
CA LEU A 128 -18.04 5.47 -11.65
C LEU A 128 -17.47 4.75 -12.87
N SER A 129 -18.21 3.76 -13.36
CA SER A 129 -18.03 3.23 -14.72
C SER A 129 -18.61 4.21 -15.73
N LYS A 130 -18.06 4.18 -16.95
CA LYS A 130 -18.78 4.62 -18.15
C LYS A 130 -19.77 3.55 -18.59
#